data_AF-A0A2T5EJM5-F1
#
_entry.id   AF-A0A2T5EJM5-F1
#
_cell.length_a   1.000
_cell.length_b   1.000
_cell.length_c   1.000
_cell.angle_alpha   90.00
_cell.angle_beta   90.00
_cell.angle_gamma   90.00
#
_symmetry.space_group_name_H-M   'P 1'
#
loop_
_entity.id
_entity.type
_entity.pdbx_description
1 polymer ?
#
loop_
_entity_poly.entity_id
_entity_poly.type
_entity_poly.pdbx_seq_one_letter_code
_entity_poly.pdbx_strand_id
1 'polypeptide(L)'
;MSTKIYNGLILRNTTLEQALTKLCSLRSGCVDTAKKSIAKLGARKLAFNADISANVTMIQKDRSCQTLSDLRTMFIEEKHKVLVDGIRSTDWDFTFNVCLIPWGQHTLGLYYVENDIGYRQSLIDIGFQDYHYQNSTDKPSDVTDSEWRQRELAWESALPDWTRPIERGLSYSVVDWDDYQSAVHSKSLIQENIPSQSIRRKRVAVRLTELELTASFPTSSAFEIVEKTRELYPDRIDDVLLGDVTVVRF
;
A
#
# COMPACT_ATOMS: atom_id res chain seq x y z
N MET A 1 2.27 -9.92 28.96
CA MET A 1 2.51 -9.31 27.63
C MET A 1 1.19 -9.19 26.89
N SER A 2 1.06 -8.19 26.00
CA SER A 2 -0.21 -7.89 25.32
C SER A 2 -0.34 -8.67 24.00
N THR A 3 -1.34 -9.55 23.85
CA THR A 3 -1.68 -10.18 22.56
C THR A 3 -2.52 -9.20 21.76
N LYS A 4 -2.08 -8.84 20.55
CA LYS A 4 -2.81 -7.96 19.64
C LYS A 4 -2.75 -8.49 18.21
N ILE A 5 -3.93 -8.79 17.66
CA ILE A 5 -4.15 -9.34 16.32
C ILE A 5 -5.07 -8.37 15.62
N TYR A 6 -4.51 -7.43 14.85
CA TYR A 6 -5.25 -6.36 14.18
C TYR A 6 -5.84 -6.77 12.82
N ASN A 7 -5.22 -7.76 12.19
CA ASN A 7 -5.52 -8.26 10.85
C ASN A 7 -6.25 -9.62 10.89
N GLY A 8 -6.92 -9.92 12.01
CA GLY A 8 -7.63 -11.16 12.25
C GLY A 8 -8.99 -11.19 11.56
N LEU A 9 -9.28 -12.29 10.88
CA LEU A 9 -10.53 -12.54 10.18
C LEU A 9 -11.05 -13.95 10.49
N ILE A 10 -12.33 -14.20 10.21
CA ILE A 10 -12.94 -15.52 10.29
C ILE A 10 -13.85 -15.80 9.08
N LEU A 11 -13.77 -17.02 8.55
CA LEU A 11 -14.78 -17.64 7.72
C LEU A 11 -15.51 -18.70 8.56
N ARG A 12 -16.79 -18.47 8.81
CA ARG A 12 -17.58 -19.39 9.64
C ARG A 12 -18.05 -20.60 8.82
N ASN A 13 -18.12 -21.78 9.43
CA ASN A 13 -18.64 -23.00 8.81
C ASN A 13 -17.99 -23.31 7.46
N THR A 14 -16.69 -23.10 7.39
CA THR A 14 -15.90 -23.15 6.16
C THR A 14 -14.63 -23.92 6.45
N THR A 15 -14.37 -24.97 5.66
CA THR A 15 -13.14 -25.75 5.76
C THR A 15 -11.95 -24.98 5.16
N LEU A 16 -10.74 -25.43 5.47
CA LEU A 16 -9.51 -24.84 4.92
C LEU A 16 -9.49 -24.85 3.38
N GLU A 17 -9.94 -25.95 2.77
CA GLU A 17 -10.03 -26.11 1.31
C GLU A 17 -11.01 -25.12 0.67
N GLN A 18 -12.19 -24.95 1.29
CA GLN A 18 -13.19 -24.00 0.82
C GLN A 18 -12.70 -22.57 0.98
N ALA A 19 -12.04 -22.24 2.09
CA ALA A 19 -11.44 -20.94 2.33
C ALA A 19 -10.34 -20.63 1.29
N LEU A 20 -9.47 -21.60 1.00
CA LEU A 20 -8.45 -21.48 -0.04
C LEU A 20 -9.08 -21.25 -1.42
N THR A 21 -10.14 -22.00 -1.77
CA THR A 21 -10.86 -21.84 -3.03
C THR A 21 -11.40 -20.42 -3.20
N LYS A 22 -11.94 -19.83 -2.13
CA LYS A 22 -12.39 -18.43 -2.14
C LYS A 22 -11.22 -17.46 -2.35
N LEU A 23 -10.07 -17.67 -1.71
CA LEU A 23 -8.89 -16.83 -1.94
C LEU A 23 -8.37 -16.94 -3.39
N CYS A 24 -8.32 -18.14 -3.95
CA CYS A 24 -7.93 -18.37 -5.34
C CYS A 24 -8.83 -17.60 -6.31
N SER A 25 -10.15 -17.50 -6.03
CA SER A 25 -11.08 -16.73 -6.86
C SER A 25 -10.82 -15.21 -6.87
N LEU A 26 -10.18 -14.67 -5.83
CA LEU A 26 -9.84 -13.24 -5.75
C LEU A 26 -8.57 -12.88 -6.54
N ARG A 27 -7.69 -13.86 -6.79
CA ARG A 27 -6.33 -13.61 -7.28
C ARG A 27 -6.29 -12.76 -8.54
N SER A 28 -7.09 -13.07 -9.56
CA SER A 28 -7.09 -12.30 -10.82
C SER A 28 -7.45 -10.82 -10.61
N GLY A 29 -8.53 -10.55 -9.89
CA GLY A 29 -8.97 -9.19 -9.59
C GLY A 29 -7.98 -8.40 -8.73
N CYS A 30 -7.38 -9.05 -7.73
CA CYS A 30 -6.35 -8.44 -6.90
C CYS A 30 -5.08 -8.13 -7.70
N VAL A 31 -4.61 -9.05 -8.55
CA VAL A 31 -3.44 -8.83 -9.42
C VAL A 31 -3.67 -7.68 -10.40
N ASP A 32 -4.87 -7.58 -11.00
CA ASP A 32 -5.19 -6.47 -11.89
C ASP A 32 -5.24 -5.13 -11.15
N THR A 33 -5.72 -5.14 -9.91
CA THR A 33 -5.71 -3.96 -9.04
C THR A 33 -4.28 -3.54 -8.69
N ALA A 34 -3.40 -4.50 -8.38
CA ALA A 34 -1.97 -4.27 -8.16
C ALA A 34 -1.29 -3.64 -9.39
N LYS A 35 -1.52 -4.21 -10.58
CA LYS A 35 -0.99 -3.71 -11.86
C LYS A 35 -1.41 -2.27 -12.14
N LYS A 36 -2.69 -1.94 -11.90
CA LYS A 36 -3.18 -0.56 -12.05
C LYS A 36 -2.53 0.38 -11.04
N SER A 37 -2.38 -0.05 -9.79
CA SER A 37 -1.78 0.76 -8.72
C SER A 37 -0.30 1.06 -8.98
N ILE A 38 0.49 0.07 -9.40
CA ILE A 38 1.91 0.30 -9.75
C ILE A 38 2.05 1.19 -11.00
N ALA A 39 1.19 1.03 -12.01
CA ALA A 39 1.20 1.90 -13.17
C ALA A 39 0.83 3.35 -12.81
N LYS A 40 -0.13 3.54 -11.90
CA LYS A 40 -0.51 4.85 -11.35
C LYS A 40 0.63 5.49 -10.56
N LEU A 41 1.37 4.72 -9.77
CA LEU A 41 2.57 5.19 -9.10
C LEU A 41 3.62 5.67 -10.13
N GLY A 42 3.87 4.86 -11.15
CA GLY A 42 4.81 5.21 -12.23
C GLY A 42 4.42 6.50 -12.96
N ALA A 43 3.16 6.59 -13.38
CA ALA A 43 2.62 7.78 -14.04
C ALA A 43 2.75 9.04 -13.17
N ARG A 44 2.47 8.91 -11.87
CA ARG A 44 2.63 9.99 -10.88
C ARG A 44 4.08 10.44 -10.72
N LYS A 45 5.06 9.52 -10.72
CA LYS A 45 6.48 9.84 -10.56
C LYS A 45 7.02 10.53 -11.82
N LEU A 46 6.72 9.98 -13.00
CA LEU A 46 7.11 10.57 -14.28
C LEU A 46 6.51 11.97 -14.47
N ALA A 47 5.20 12.12 -14.25
CA ALA A 47 4.52 13.41 -14.39
C ALA A 47 5.09 14.44 -13.43
N PHE A 48 5.23 14.09 -12.15
CA PHE A 48 5.78 15.00 -11.14
C PHE A 48 7.19 15.47 -11.49
N ASN A 49 8.04 14.57 -11.99
CA ASN A 49 9.40 14.94 -12.36
C ASN A 49 9.44 15.87 -13.60
N ALA A 50 8.63 15.58 -14.61
CA ALA A 50 8.49 16.45 -15.77
C ALA A 50 8.01 17.86 -15.37
N ASP A 51 7.03 17.93 -14.47
CA ASP A 51 6.47 19.19 -13.99
C ASP A 51 7.46 19.97 -13.13
N ILE A 52 8.16 19.33 -12.18
CA ILE A 52 9.17 20.01 -11.37
C ILE A 52 10.29 20.56 -12.25
N SER A 53 10.75 19.79 -13.24
CA SER A 53 11.81 20.22 -14.17
C SER A 53 11.39 21.41 -15.04
N ALA A 54 10.08 21.58 -15.28
CA ALA A 54 9.55 22.74 -16.01
C ALA A 54 9.53 24.03 -15.16
N ASN A 55 9.56 23.93 -13.83
CA ASN A 55 9.46 25.07 -12.93
C ASN A 55 10.79 25.43 -12.26
N VAL A 56 11.64 24.45 -11.97
CA VAL A 56 12.91 24.65 -11.24
C VAL A 56 13.98 23.72 -11.78
N THR A 57 15.19 24.27 -11.95
CA THR A 57 16.39 23.47 -12.20
C THR A 57 17.03 23.06 -10.88
N MET A 58 16.97 21.78 -10.54
CA MET A 58 17.64 21.23 -9.37
C MET A 58 19.12 20.98 -9.66
N ILE A 59 20.02 21.56 -8.85
CA ILE A 59 21.49 21.39 -8.99
C ILE A 59 21.90 19.93 -8.66
N GLN A 60 21.16 19.25 -7.78
CA GLN A 60 21.35 17.85 -7.47
C GLN A 60 20.28 17.00 -8.16
N LYS A 61 20.69 16.19 -9.15
CA LYS A 61 19.85 15.15 -9.76
C LYS A 61 19.70 13.96 -8.81
N ASP A 62 19.12 14.15 -7.63
CA ASP A 62 18.89 13.02 -6.75
C ASP A 62 17.54 12.36 -7.10
N ARG A 63 17.59 11.07 -7.48
CA ARG A 63 16.44 10.16 -7.69
C ARG A 63 15.27 10.70 -8.53
N SER A 64 15.54 11.54 -9.52
CA SER A 64 14.52 11.98 -10.47
C SER A 64 14.12 10.82 -11.40
N CYS A 65 12.88 10.34 -11.31
CA CYS A 65 12.33 9.38 -12.27
C CYS A 65 11.97 10.13 -13.56
N GLN A 66 12.88 10.14 -14.53
CA GLN A 66 12.70 10.87 -15.80
C GLN A 66 12.19 9.95 -16.90
N THR A 67 12.58 8.68 -16.84
CA THR A 67 12.33 7.69 -17.88
C THR A 67 11.67 6.43 -17.31
N LEU A 68 11.14 5.59 -18.20
CA LEU A 68 10.73 4.25 -17.82
C LEU A 68 11.88 3.40 -17.30
N SER A 69 13.11 3.64 -17.77
CA SER A 69 14.29 2.93 -17.26
C SER A 69 14.51 3.27 -15.79
N ASP A 70 14.42 4.56 -15.42
CA ASP A 70 14.55 4.99 -14.03
C ASP A 70 13.46 4.36 -13.17
N LEU A 71 12.22 4.32 -13.66
CA LEU A 71 11.11 3.69 -12.94
C LEU A 71 11.37 2.19 -12.69
N ARG A 72 11.92 1.48 -13.66
CA ARG A 72 12.28 0.05 -13.54
C ARG A 72 13.41 -0.14 -12.54
N THR A 73 14.45 0.69 -12.59
CA THR A 73 15.55 0.65 -11.63
C THR A 73 15.02 0.88 -10.21
N MET A 74 14.18 1.90 -10.00
CA MET A 74 13.55 2.16 -8.71
C MET A 74 12.70 0.96 -8.25
N PHE A 75 11.92 0.33 -9.13
CA PHE A 75 11.15 -0.86 -8.79
C PHE A 75 12.05 -2.02 -8.31
N ILE A 76 13.15 -2.29 -9.01
CA ILE A 76 14.10 -3.35 -8.66
C ILE A 76 14.77 -3.05 -7.31
N GLU A 77 15.19 -1.80 -7.09
CA GLU A 77 15.78 -1.37 -5.82
C GLU A 77 14.81 -1.51 -4.66
N GLU A 78 13.54 -1.12 -4.84
CA GLU A 78 12.51 -1.25 -3.80
C GLU A 78 12.15 -2.70 -3.53
N LYS A 79 12.04 -3.55 -4.57
CA LYS A 79 11.86 -4.99 -4.43
C LYS A 79 13.03 -5.61 -3.64
N HIS A 80 14.27 -5.20 -3.92
CA HIS A 80 15.44 -5.66 -3.18
C HIS A 80 15.38 -5.24 -1.70
N LYS A 81 15.08 -3.96 -1.42
CA LYS A 81 14.97 -3.45 -0.04
C LYS A 81 13.95 -4.25 0.77
N VAL A 82 12.81 -4.58 0.19
CA VAL A 82 11.75 -5.33 0.87
C VAL A 82 12.15 -6.79 1.07
N LEU A 83 12.59 -7.47 0.01
CA LEU A 83 12.82 -8.93 0.05
C LEU A 83 14.15 -9.33 0.68
N VAL A 84 15.19 -8.49 0.58
CA VAL A 84 16.55 -8.79 1.05
C VAL A 84 16.86 -8.04 2.33
N ASP A 85 16.61 -6.72 2.35
CA ASP A 85 17.01 -5.88 3.49
C ASP A 85 15.94 -5.84 4.59
N GLY A 86 14.74 -6.39 4.34
CA GLY A 86 13.61 -6.39 5.28
C GLY A 86 13.03 -5.00 5.56
N ILE A 87 13.27 -4.04 4.67
CA ILE A 87 12.80 -2.66 4.80
C ILE A 87 11.44 -2.53 4.11
N ARG A 88 10.42 -2.15 4.87
CA ARG A 88 9.04 -1.99 4.38
C ARG A 88 8.96 -0.83 3.37
N SER A 89 8.16 -1.00 2.30
CA SER A 89 7.94 0.02 1.28
C SER A 89 6.46 0.21 0.97
N THR A 90 5.81 1.15 1.66
CA THR A 90 4.37 1.39 1.53
C THR A 90 3.94 1.90 0.15
N ASP A 91 4.85 2.52 -0.60
CA ASP A 91 4.51 3.10 -1.91
C ASP A 91 4.57 2.07 -3.04
N TRP A 92 5.39 1.02 -2.89
CA TRP A 92 5.72 0.07 -3.96
C TRP A 92 5.24 -1.34 -3.68
N ASP A 93 5.11 -1.72 -2.40
CA ASP A 93 4.71 -3.05 -2.00
C ASP A 93 3.19 -3.22 -2.06
N PHE A 94 2.73 -3.78 -3.18
CA PHE A 94 1.34 -4.19 -3.40
C PHE A 94 1.14 -5.69 -3.18
N THR A 95 2.07 -6.37 -2.49
CA THR A 95 1.91 -7.78 -2.15
C THR A 95 0.74 -7.99 -1.19
N PHE A 96 0.13 -9.16 -1.29
CA PHE A 96 -1.04 -9.51 -0.50
C PHE A 96 -1.02 -10.99 -0.15
N ASN A 97 -0.84 -11.26 1.13
CA ASN A 97 -0.72 -12.62 1.65
C ASN A 97 -1.81 -12.90 2.67
N VAL A 98 -2.36 -14.11 2.67
CA VAL A 98 -3.33 -14.54 3.67
C VAL A 98 -2.90 -15.90 4.23
N CYS A 99 -2.78 -15.97 5.55
CA CYS A 99 -2.56 -17.21 6.29
C CYS A 99 -3.91 -17.72 6.81
N LEU A 100 -4.31 -18.91 6.38
CA LEU A 100 -5.53 -19.58 6.79
C LEU A 100 -5.24 -20.62 7.87
N ILE A 101 -5.92 -20.52 9.01
CA ILE A 101 -5.69 -21.42 10.15
C ILE A 101 -7.01 -22.15 10.47
N PRO A 102 -7.06 -23.49 10.37
CA PRO A 102 -8.27 -24.23 10.70
C PRO A 102 -8.59 -24.12 12.20
N TRP A 103 -9.86 -23.90 12.54
CA TRP A 103 -10.33 -23.84 13.92
C TRP A 103 -11.75 -24.43 14.04
N GLY A 104 -11.83 -25.70 14.45
CA GLY A 104 -13.09 -26.43 14.52
C GLY A 104 -13.77 -26.53 13.14
N GLN A 105 -15.00 -26.03 13.03
CA GLN A 105 -15.75 -25.94 11.76
C GLN A 105 -15.52 -24.61 11.03
N HIS A 106 -14.66 -23.74 11.55
CA HIS A 106 -14.35 -22.43 11.01
C HIS A 106 -12.91 -22.41 10.47
N THR A 107 -12.61 -21.37 9.68
CA THR A 107 -11.25 -21.06 9.28
C THR A 107 -10.94 -19.62 9.70
N LEU A 108 -9.91 -19.44 10.51
CA LEU A 108 -9.37 -18.14 10.85
C LEU A 108 -8.46 -17.66 9.72
N GLY A 109 -8.34 -16.35 9.56
CA GLY A 109 -7.48 -15.71 8.57
C GLY A 109 -6.62 -14.62 9.20
N LEU A 110 -5.36 -14.56 8.81
CA LEU A 110 -4.49 -13.41 9.03
C LEU A 110 -4.03 -12.88 7.68
N TYR A 111 -4.33 -11.62 7.38
CA TYR A 111 -3.93 -11.02 6.11
C TYR A 111 -2.80 -10.01 6.29
N TYR A 112 -1.86 -9.97 5.35
CA TYR A 112 -0.68 -9.13 5.40
C TYR A 112 -0.60 -8.31 4.12
N VAL A 113 -0.55 -6.99 4.30
CA VAL A 113 -0.51 -6.01 3.22
C VAL A 113 0.19 -4.74 3.74
N GLU A 114 1.09 -4.18 2.93
CA GLU A 114 1.74 -2.89 3.21
C GLU A 114 0.90 -1.72 2.69
N ASN A 115 0.35 -1.86 1.48
CA ASN A 115 -0.54 -0.89 0.86
C ASN A 115 -1.91 -1.49 0.54
N ASP A 116 -2.90 -1.22 1.40
CA ASP A 116 -4.27 -1.69 1.18
C ASP A 116 -4.97 -0.87 0.10
N ILE A 117 -4.88 -1.34 -1.14
CA ILE A 117 -5.53 -0.77 -2.32
C ILE A 117 -6.95 -1.32 -2.54
N GLY A 118 -7.59 -1.86 -1.49
CA GLY A 118 -8.93 -2.46 -1.53
C GLY A 118 -8.95 -3.97 -1.26
N TYR A 119 -7.81 -4.56 -0.91
CA TYR A 119 -7.71 -6.01 -0.67
C TYR A 119 -8.50 -6.47 0.54
N ARG A 120 -8.55 -5.67 1.62
CA ARG A 120 -9.39 -6.00 2.77
C ARG A 120 -10.86 -6.08 2.39
N GLN A 121 -11.33 -5.16 1.54
CA GLN A 121 -12.70 -5.19 1.06
C GLN A 121 -12.96 -6.45 0.22
N SER A 122 -12.03 -6.83 -0.66
CA SER A 122 -12.14 -8.08 -1.43
C SER A 122 -12.29 -9.32 -0.54
N LEU A 123 -11.62 -9.37 0.63
CA LEU A 123 -11.80 -10.46 1.60
C LEU A 123 -13.21 -10.45 2.20
N ILE A 124 -13.71 -9.27 2.59
CA ILE A 124 -15.05 -9.12 3.14
C ILE A 124 -16.11 -9.57 2.12
N ASP A 125 -15.93 -9.21 0.85
CA ASP A 125 -16.87 -9.53 -0.23
C ASP A 125 -17.01 -11.04 -0.49
N ILE A 126 -15.97 -11.83 -0.21
CA ILE A 126 -16.03 -13.31 -0.29
C ILE A 126 -16.50 -13.97 1.03
N GLY A 127 -16.85 -13.16 2.02
CA GLY A 127 -17.49 -13.58 3.27
C GLY A 127 -16.58 -13.65 4.49
N PHE A 128 -15.33 -13.16 4.43
CA PHE A 128 -14.56 -12.99 5.66
C PHE A 128 -15.23 -11.94 6.56
N GLN A 129 -15.23 -12.23 7.85
CA GLN A 129 -15.71 -11.30 8.88
C GLN A 129 -14.52 -10.82 9.70
N ASP A 130 -14.60 -9.57 10.14
CA ASP A 130 -13.63 -9.03 11.07
C ASP A 130 -13.62 -9.83 12.38
N TYR A 131 -12.46 -10.37 12.73
CA TYR A 131 -12.28 -11.24 13.90
C TYR A 131 -10.97 -10.91 14.63
N HIS A 132 -10.63 -9.62 14.65
CA HIS A 132 -9.47 -9.11 15.36
C HIS A 132 -9.63 -9.35 16.88
N TYR A 133 -8.51 -9.44 17.59
CA TYR A 133 -8.49 -9.60 19.04
C TYR A 133 -7.34 -8.82 19.67
N GLN A 134 -7.59 -8.21 20.81
CA GLN A 134 -6.55 -7.61 21.63
C GLN A 134 -6.88 -7.80 23.11
N ASN A 135 -5.87 -8.05 23.94
CA ASN A 135 -6.08 -8.26 25.37
C ASN A 135 -6.19 -6.96 26.19
N SER A 136 -6.37 -5.81 25.53
CA SER A 136 -6.67 -4.53 26.19
C SER A 136 -8.17 -4.39 26.48
N THR A 137 -8.50 -3.54 27.46
CA THR A 137 -9.88 -3.23 27.87
C THR A 137 -10.73 -2.56 26.79
N ASP A 138 -10.11 -2.02 25.74
CA ASP A 138 -10.79 -1.34 24.63
C ASP A 138 -11.28 -2.36 23.59
N LYS A 139 -12.31 -3.13 23.97
CA LYS A 139 -13.10 -3.95 23.04
C LYS A 139 -14.02 -3.05 22.21
N PRO A 140 -14.27 -3.36 20.93
CA PRO A 140 -15.29 -2.67 20.14
C PRO A 140 -16.66 -2.66 20.82
N SER A 141 -17.39 -1.54 20.73
CA SER A 141 -18.70 -1.36 21.40
C SER A 141 -19.80 -2.27 20.84
N ASP A 142 -19.64 -2.72 19.60
CA ASP A 142 -20.56 -3.60 18.86
C ASP A 142 -20.30 -5.09 19.11
N VAL A 143 -19.19 -5.45 19.76
CA VAL A 143 -18.85 -6.85 20.07
C VAL A 143 -19.28 -7.18 21.49
N THR A 144 -20.02 -8.28 21.67
CA THR A 144 -20.43 -8.74 23.02
C THR A 144 -19.26 -9.28 23.83
N ASP A 145 -19.34 -9.28 25.16
CA ASP A 145 -18.28 -9.87 26.02
C ASP A 145 -18.09 -11.37 25.74
N SER A 146 -19.19 -12.07 25.45
CA SER A 146 -19.15 -13.48 25.10
C SER A 146 -18.41 -13.73 23.79
N GLU A 147 -18.69 -12.94 22.75
CA GLU A 147 -17.96 -13.04 21.48
C GLU A 147 -16.49 -12.67 21.66
N TRP A 148 -16.18 -11.65 22.45
CA TRP A 148 -14.79 -11.25 22.71
C TRP A 148 -14.00 -12.36 23.40
N ARG A 149 -14.60 -13.02 24.39
CA ARG A 149 -14.00 -14.19 25.05
C ARG A 149 -13.84 -15.37 24.09
N GLN A 150 -14.77 -15.56 23.16
CA GLN A 150 -14.62 -16.58 22.10
C GLN A 150 -13.47 -16.25 21.14
N ARG A 151 -13.27 -14.99 20.78
CA ARG A 151 -12.13 -14.55 19.95
C ARG A 151 -10.81 -14.85 20.65
N GLU A 152 -10.69 -14.52 21.93
CA GLU A 152 -9.52 -14.86 22.75
C GLU A 152 -9.22 -16.37 22.70
N LEU A 153 -10.19 -17.21 23.03
CA LEU A 153 -10.04 -18.67 23.02
C LEU A 153 -9.68 -19.21 21.63
N ALA A 154 -10.28 -18.65 20.58
CA ALA A 154 -10.00 -19.06 19.21
C ALA A 154 -8.53 -18.79 18.85
N TRP A 155 -8.04 -17.59 19.13
CA TRP A 155 -6.66 -17.20 18.82
C TRP A 155 -5.62 -17.88 19.72
N GLU A 156 -5.90 -18.06 21.00
CA GLU A 156 -5.02 -18.82 21.91
C GLU A 156 -4.92 -20.30 21.51
N SER A 157 -6.03 -20.91 21.08
CA SER A 157 -6.04 -22.29 20.61
C SER A 157 -5.34 -22.46 19.26
N ALA A 158 -5.55 -21.52 18.35
CA ALA A 158 -4.94 -21.54 17.02
C ALA A 158 -3.43 -21.28 17.08
N LEU A 159 -3.00 -20.31 17.89
CA LEU A 159 -1.64 -19.81 18.00
C LEU A 159 -1.16 -19.82 19.48
N PRO A 160 -1.01 -21.00 20.09
CA PRO A 160 -0.54 -21.10 21.47
C PRO A 160 0.91 -20.63 21.58
N ASP A 161 1.30 -20.07 22.73
CA ASP A 161 2.68 -19.77 23.09
C ASP A 161 3.51 -19.04 22.01
N TRP A 162 2.87 -18.11 21.27
CA TRP A 162 3.51 -17.34 20.19
C TRP A 162 3.96 -18.18 18.98
N THR A 163 3.35 -19.34 18.79
CA THR A 163 3.54 -20.17 17.58
C THR A 163 3.33 -19.31 16.34
N ARG A 164 4.22 -19.43 15.34
CA ARG A 164 4.14 -18.61 14.14
C ARG A 164 2.93 -19.04 13.32
N PRO A 165 2.13 -18.12 12.75
CA PRO A 165 0.97 -18.48 11.92
C PRO A 165 1.26 -19.52 10.83
N ILE A 166 2.43 -19.42 10.19
CA ILE A 166 2.87 -20.35 9.14
C ILE A 166 3.11 -21.79 9.64
N GLU A 167 3.29 -22.00 10.94
CA GLU A 167 3.48 -23.33 11.53
C GLU A 167 2.14 -24.04 11.80
N ARG A 168 1.03 -23.30 11.77
CA ARG A 168 -0.31 -23.78 12.13
C ARG A 168 -1.34 -23.62 11.02
N GLY A 169 -1.00 -22.86 9.99
CA GLY A 169 -1.89 -22.54 8.89
C GLY A 169 -1.26 -22.75 7.52
N LEU A 170 -2.09 -22.52 6.50
CA LEU A 170 -1.70 -22.49 5.11
C LEU A 170 -1.57 -21.03 4.66
N SER A 171 -0.36 -20.61 4.29
CA SER A 171 -0.13 -19.28 3.71
C SER A 171 -0.32 -19.31 2.20
N TYR A 172 -1.12 -18.39 1.68
CA TYR A 172 -1.36 -18.21 0.26
C TYR A 172 -1.01 -16.78 -0.16
N SER A 173 -0.12 -16.66 -1.14
CA SER A 173 0.21 -15.38 -1.78
C SER A 173 -0.84 -15.08 -2.86
N VAL A 174 -1.77 -14.18 -2.54
CA VAL A 174 -2.79 -13.74 -3.49
C VAL A 174 -2.17 -12.84 -4.55
N VAL A 175 -1.22 -11.98 -4.16
CA VAL A 175 -0.44 -11.13 -5.06
C VAL A 175 1.01 -11.09 -4.59
N ASP A 176 1.95 -11.36 -5.50
CA ASP A 176 3.39 -11.20 -5.28
C ASP A 176 3.99 -10.13 -6.21
N TRP A 177 5.22 -9.70 -5.95
CA TRP A 177 5.97 -8.73 -6.76
C TRP A 177 6.02 -9.09 -8.24
N ASP A 178 6.17 -10.37 -8.56
CA ASP A 178 6.25 -10.83 -9.95
C ASP A 178 4.92 -10.66 -10.69
N ASP A 179 3.79 -10.70 -9.97
CA ASP A 179 2.46 -10.60 -10.57
C ASP A 179 2.19 -9.23 -11.22
N TYR A 180 2.74 -8.15 -10.64
CA TYR A 180 2.56 -6.79 -11.12
C TYR A 180 3.82 -6.14 -11.70
N GLN A 181 4.98 -6.82 -11.66
CA GLN A 181 6.23 -6.31 -12.24
C GLN A 181 6.07 -5.90 -13.71
N SER A 182 5.35 -6.68 -14.51
CA SER A 182 5.13 -6.38 -15.94
C SER A 182 4.46 -5.02 -16.20
N ALA A 183 3.64 -4.53 -15.26
CA ALA A 183 2.96 -3.24 -15.40
C ALA A 183 3.92 -2.05 -15.34
N VAL A 184 5.06 -2.18 -14.66
CA VAL A 184 6.14 -1.16 -14.66
C VAL A 184 6.76 -0.99 -16.05
N HIS A 185 6.68 -2.03 -16.89
CA HIS A 185 7.16 -1.99 -18.27
C HIS A 185 6.10 -1.51 -19.27
N SER A 186 4.83 -1.42 -18.85
CA SER A 186 3.70 -1.13 -19.74
C SER A 186 3.53 0.36 -19.97
N LYS A 187 4.00 0.84 -21.13
CA LYS A 187 3.82 2.24 -21.54
C LYS A 187 2.36 2.64 -21.60
N SER A 188 1.50 1.83 -22.23
CA SER A 188 0.08 2.17 -22.39
C SER A 188 -0.60 2.31 -21.04
N LEU A 189 -0.40 1.34 -20.14
CA LEU A 189 -1.03 1.36 -18.82
C LEU A 189 -0.55 2.55 -17.98
N ILE A 190 0.74 2.88 -18.04
CA ILE A 190 1.27 4.08 -17.36
C ILE A 190 0.67 5.36 -17.96
N GLN A 191 0.59 5.44 -19.29
CA GLN A 191 0.05 6.61 -19.99
C GLN A 191 -1.44 6.83 -19.69
N GLU A 192 -2.23 5.77 -19.62
CA GLU A 192 -3.64 5.79 -19.22
C GLU A 192 -3.86 6.27 -17.78
N ASN A 193 -2.84 6.15 -16.93
CA ASN A 193 -2.89 6.54 -15.52
C ASN A 193 -2.21 7.88 -15.21
N ILE A 194 -1.85 8.68 -16.23
CA ILE A 194 -1.32 10.03 -16.03
C ILE A 194 -2.35 10.87 -15.26
N PRO A 195 -1.97 11.51 -14.13
CA PRO A 195 -2.91 12.31 -13.36
C PRO A 195 -3.42 13.52 -14.16
N SER A 196 -4.63 13.99 -13.82
CA SER A 196 -5.19 15.21 -14.42
C SER A 196 -4.29 16.42 -14.17
N GLN A 197 -4.40 17.44 -15.04
CA GLN A 197 -3.64 18.68 -14.90
C GLN A 197 -3.86 19.34 -13.52
N SER A 198 -5.08 19.31 -12.99
CA SER A 198 -5.38 19.87 -11.66
C SER A 198 -4.61 19.17 -10.53
N ILE A 199 -4.55 17.82 -10.55
CA ILE A 199 -3.79 17.05 -9.57
C ILE A 199 -2.28 17.33 -9.71
N ARG A 200 -1.79 17.40 -10.94
CA ARG A 200 -0.39 17.68 -11.25
C ARG A 200 0.03 19.06 -10.73
N ARG A 201 -0.71 20.12 -11.10
CA ARG A 201 -0.47 21.50 -10.65
C ARG A 201 -0.44 21.60 -9.14
N LYS A 202 -1.45 21.07 -8.47
CA LYS A 202 -1.52 21.05 -7.00
C LYS A 202 -0.29 20.41 -6.37
N ARG A 203 0.12 19.23 -6.85
CA ARG A 203 1.26 18.50 -6.27
C ARG A 203 2.58 19.27 -6.42
N VAL A 204 2.77 19.91 -7.55
CA VAL A 204 3.98 20.69 -7.86
C VAL A 204 3.97 22.00 -7.08
N ALA A 205 2.82 22.70 -7.01
CA ALA A 205 2.65 23.91 -6.19
C ALA A 205 3.02 23.65 -4.73
N VAL A 206 2.52 22.55 -4.14
CA VAL A 206 2.90 22.12 -2.79
C VAL A 206 4.41 21.96 -2.68
N ARG A 207 5.04 21.20 -3.59
CA ARG A 207 6.48 20.93 -3.50
C ARG A 207 7.32 22.20 -3.63
N LEU A 208 7.00 23.08 -4.57
CA LEU A 208 7.76 24.30 -4.79
C LEU A 208 7.64 25.24 -3.60
N THR A 209 6.45 25.32 -3.00
CA THR A 209 6.20 26.09 -1.77
C THR A 209 6.99 25.53 -0.60
N GLU A 210 7.01 24.20 -0.41
CA GLU A 210 7.84 23.55 0.61
C GLU A 210 9.32 23.88 0.45
N LEU A 211 9.83 23.84 -0.79
CA LEU A 211 11.23 24.12 -1.09
C LEU A 211 11.61 25.56 -0.76
N GLU A 212 10.78 26.53 -1.15
CA GLU A 212 10.99 27.94 -0.85
C GLU A 212 10.93 28.23 0.65
N LEU A 213 9.96 27.65 1.36
CA LEU A 213 9.84 27.80 2.81
C LEU A 213 11.03 27.16 3.54
N THR A 214 11.46 25.96 3.12
CA THR A 214 12.62 25.28 3.72
C THR A 214 13.90 26.08 3.51
N ALA A 215 14.08 26.66 2.32
CA ALA A 215 15.23 27.52 2.04
C ALA A 215 15.19 28.85 2.82
N SER A 216 14.00 29.43 2.99
CA SER A 216 13.80 30.72 3.68
C SER A 216 13.84 30.60 5.21
N PHE A 217 13.45 29.43 5.74
CA PHE A 217 13.34 29.17 7.18
C PHE A 217 14.01 27.84 7.57
N PRO A 218 15.35 27.73 7.46
CA PRO A 218 16.06 26.46 7.65
C PRO A 218 16.00 25.91 9.09
N THR A 219 15.65 26.76 10.06
CA THR A 219 15.49 26.36 11.48
C THR A 219 14.06 25.99 11.85
N SER A 220 13.08 26.18 10.95
CA SER A 220 11.69 25.80 11.22
C SER A 220 11.53 24.29 11.27
N SER A 221 10.62 23.84 12.13
CA SER A 221 10.28 22.43 12.22
C SER A 221 9.54 21.97 10.96
N ALA A 222 9.60 20.67 10.66
CA ALA A 222 8.85 20.10 9.55
C ALA A 222 7.33 20.36 9.66
N PHE A 223 6.80 20.41 10.89
CA PHE A 223 5.39 20.70 11.14
C PHE A 223 5.02 22.12 10.70
N GLU A 224 5.80 23.12 11.11
CA GLU A 224 5.60 24.52 10.73
C GLU A 224 5.68 24.73 9.21
N ILE A 225 6.63 24.06 8.56
CA ILE A 225 6.76 24.11 7.10
C ILE A 225 5.50 23.53 6.42
N VAL A 226 4.96 22.42 6.91
CA VAL A 226 3.75 21.79 6.37
C VAL A 226 2.52 22.68 6.55
N GLU A 227 2.35 23.32 7.72
CA GLU A 227 1.24 24.23 7.97
C GLU A 227 1.29 25.44 7.02
N LYS A 228 2.43 26.14 6.96
CA LYS A 228 2.60 27.27 6.04
C LYS A 228 2.46 26.88 4.58
N THR A 229 2.93 25.69 4.20
CA THR A 229 2.74 25.17 2.84
C THR A 229 1.26 25.08 2.50
N ARG A 230 0.43 24.55 3.41
CA ARG A 230 -1.02 24.40 3.20
C ARG A 230 -1.73 25.73 2.99
N GLU A 231 -1.25 26.78 3.64
CA GLU A 231 -1.79 28.13 3.51
C GLU A 231 -1.40 28.76 2.17
N LEU A 232 -0.16 28.56 1.71
CA LEU A 232 0.43 29.31 0.59
C LEU A 232 0.35 28.61 -0.77
N TYR A 233 0.31 27.27 -0.81
CA TYR A 233 0.30 26.56 -2.10
C TYR A 233 -0.91 26.87 -3.01
N PRO A 234 -2.13 27.19 -2.51
CA PRO A 234 -3.27 27.42 -3.39
C PRO A 234 -3.04 28.57 -4.37
N ASP A 235 -2.40 29.64 -3.92
CA ASP A 235 -2.10 30.83 -4.73
C ASP A 235 -1.12 30.54 -5.87
N ARG A 236 -0.36 29.44 -5.76
CA ARG A 236 0.64 29.03 -6.75
C ARG A 236 0.09 28.10 -7.84
N ILE A 237 -1.08 27.50 -7.64
CA ILE A 237 -1.58 26.42 -8.53
C ILE A 237 -1.64 26.85 -10.00
N ASP A 238 -2.07 28.09 -10.24
CA ASP A 238 -2.29 28.61 -11.60
C ASP A 238 -0.96 28.94 -12.30
N ASP A 239 0.07 29.31 -11.54
CA ASP A 239 1.41 29.66 -12.05
C ASP A 239 2.28 28.43 -12.36
N VAL A 240 1.87 27.22 -11.93
CA VAL A 240 2.65 26.00 -12.17
C VAL A 240 2.71 25.67 -13.66
N LEU A 241 3.93 25.54 -14.19
CA LEU A 241 4.15 24.99 -15.52
C LEU A 241 4.03 23.47 -15.49
N LEU A 242 3.38 22.88 -16.49
CA LEU A 242 3.30 21.43 -16.66
C LEU A 242 4.27 21.01 -17.76
N GLY A 243 5.11 20.01 -17.47
CA GLY A 243 6.02 19.42 -18.44
C GLY A 243 5.34 18.37 -19.31
N ASP A 244 5.93 18.08 -20.47
CA ASP A 244 5.48 17.00 -21.33
C ASP A 244 5.87 15.63 -20.74
N VAL A 245 4.87 14.85 -20.36
CA VAL A 245 5.08 13.49 -19.82
C VAL A 245 5.29 12.54 -20.99
N THR A 246 6.50 12.53 -21.54
CA THR A 246 6.82 11.66 -22.66
C THR A 246 7.31 10.31 -22.16
N VAL A 247 6.48 9.27 -22.29
CA VAL A 247 6.88 7.89 -22.00
C VAL A 247 7.67 7.35 -23.21
N VAL A 248 8.96 7.68 -23.30
CA VAL A 248 9.83 7.28 -24.43
C VAL A 248 10.51 5.93 -24.15
N ARG A 249 10.73 5.11 -25.19
CA ARG A 249 11.63 3.95 -25.13
C ARG A 249 13.07 4.45 -25.18
N PHE A 250 13.87 4.05 -24.20
CA PHE A 250 15.26 3.69 -24.49
C PHE A 250 15.39 2.20 -24.18
#